data_AF-A0AAV4FD15-F1
#
_entry.id   AF-A0AAV4FD15-F1
#
_cell.length_a   1.000
_cell.length_b   1.000
_cell.length_c   1.000
_cell.angle_alpha   90.00
_cell.angle_beta   90.00
_cell.angle_gamma   90.00
#
_symmetry.space_group_name_H-M   'P 1'
#
loop_
_entity.id
_entity.type
_entity.pdbx_description
1 polymer ?
#
loop_
_entity_poly.entity_id
_entity_poly.type
_entity_poly.pdbx_seq_one_letter_code
_entity_poly.pdbx_strand_id
1 'polypeptide(L)'
;MLTGSSYFSIRLLDGEDLPGIGLSKSTTDVSTVLGSDKGEVCFLPSKGELLLENNKWVLQDPPMFKKGDILQCGMLFAEQDRVEQKGVVFFALNDQPFFHCRFHMSHGGAYPAIAFSSAGCSAELLNTNRSQPIPENVASEWLNEDKMVGAAPYKAPQDHMTSNGYTLEKPSYGNEGGVVVIVVVIVVVVVVVVVVIVVVAVAVIVVVVVVVVVVVVVEVVKA
;
A
#
# COMPACT_ATOMS: atom_id res chain seq x y z
N MET A 1 -13.73 22.90 0.11
CA MET A 1 -12.75 23.86 -0.49
C MET A 1 -11.44 23.12 -0.73
N LEU A 2 -10.84 23.16 -1.92
CA LEU A 2 -9.60 22.41 -2.19
C LEU A 2 -8.48 22.83 -1.21
N THR A 3 -8.01 21.90 -0.39
CA THR A 3 -6.97 22.18 0.61
C THR A 3 -5.57 21.85 0.12
N GLY A 4 -5.46 21.05 -0.93
CA GLY A 4 -4.20 20.72 -1.59
C GLY A 4 -4.34 19.61 -2.62
N SER A 5 -3.23 19.26 -3.24
CA SER A 5 -3.09 18.09 -4.09
C SER A 5 -1.72 17.46 -3.91
N SER A 6 -1.64 16.15 -4.13
CA SER A 6 -0.39 15.39 -4.14
C SER A 6 -0.48 14.32 -5.20
N TYR A 7 0.63 13.95 -5.82
CA TYR A 7 0.68 12.89 -6.81
C TYR A 7 2.07 12.30 -6.91
N PHE A 8 2.16 11.10 -7.50
CA PHE A 8 3.40 10.46 -7.84
C PHE A 8 3.27 9.76 -9.20
N SER A 9 4.41 9.52 -9.84
CA SER A 9 4.48 8.99 -11.20
C SER A 9 5.46 7.84 -11.29
N ILE A 10 5.10 6.81 -12.05
CA ILE A 10 5.99 5.70 -12.40
C ILE A 10 6.12 5.59 -13.91
N ARG A 11 7.31 5.23 -14.40
CA ARG A 11 7.50 4.78 -15.78
C ARG A 11 7.40 3.27 -15.83
N LEU A 12 6.58 2.76 -16.76
CA LEU A 12 6.39 1.33 -16.96
C LEU A 12 7.59 0.76 -17.74
N LEU A 13 8.32 -0.21 -17.18
CA LEU A 13 9.58 -0.69 -17.78
C LEU A 13 9.45 -2.08 -18.39
N ASP A 14 9.00 -3.08 -17.64
CA ASP A 14 8.96 -4.46 -18.13
C ASP A 14 7.99 -5.31 -17.31
N GLY A 15 7.69 -6.51 -17.81
CA GLY A 15 6.81 -7.49 -17.17
C GLY A 15 5.78 -8.09 -18.12
N GLU A 16 5.35 -9.32 -17.83
CA GLU A 16 4.16 -9.92 -18.46
C GLU A 16 2.91 -9.12 -18.08
N ASP A 17 2.82 -8.78 -16.79
CA ASP A 17 1.91 -7.76 -16.29
C ASP A 17 2.68 -6.47 -15.96
N LEU A 18 2.09 -5.35 -16.32
CA LEU A 18 2.52 -4.01 -15.97
C LEU A 18 2.21 -3.72 -14.49
N PRO A 19 3.09 -2.98 -13.79
CA PRO A 19 2.92 -2.69 -12.36
C PRO A 19 1.66 -1.86 -12.12
N GLY A 20 0.93 -2.20 -11.07
CA GLY A 20 -0.18 -1.41 -10.57
C GLY A 20 0.30 -0.19 -9.79
N ILE A 21 -0.53 0.85 -9.77
CA ILE A 21 -0.27 2.08 -9.02
C ILE A 21 -1.47 2.42 -8.14
N GLY A 22 -1.26 3.01 -6.98
CA GLY A 22 -2.37 3.38 -6.13
C GLY A 22 -1.98 4.04 -4.83
N LEU A 23 -2.92 4.02 -3.89
CA LEU A 23 -2.72 4.52 -2.54
C LEU A 23 -3.01 3.43 -1.52
N SER A 24 -2.14 3.34 -0.52
CA SER A 24 -2.28 2.45 0.64
C SER A 24 -2.53 3.26 1.92
N LYS A 25 -2.94 2.57 2.98
CA LYS A 25 -2.94 3.09 4.35
C LYS A 25 -1.60 2.76 5.02
N SER A 26 -1.33 3.38 6.16
CA SER A 26 -0.11 3.12 6.95
C SER A 26 -0.05 1.69 7.52
N THR A 27 -1.20 1.02 7.61
CA THR A 27 -1.36 -0.32 8.18
C THR A 27 -1.63 -1.39 7.12
N THR A 28 -1.40 -1.08 5.84
CA THR A 28 -1.56 -2.05 4.75
C THR A 28 -0.61 -3.23 4.95
N ASP A 29 -1.14 -4.44 4.84
CA ASP A 29 -0.35 -5.65 4.82
C ASP A 29 0.26 -5.82 3.42
N VAL A 30 1.59 -5.85 3.34
CA VAL A 30 2.30 -6.00 2.05
C VAL A 30 2.09 -7.35 1.39
N SER A 31 1.51 -8.32 2.10
CA SER A 31 1.15 -9.64 1.57
C SER A 31 -0.23 -9.68 0.92
N THR A 32 -1.05 -8.63 1.05
CA THR A 32 -2.36 -8.54 0.42
C THR A 32 -2.33 -7.79 -0.90
N VAL A 33 -3.39 -7.95 -1.69
CA VAL A 33 -3.53 -7.24 -2.96
C VAL A 33 -3.92 -5.79 -2.65
N LEU A 34 -3.10 -4.83 -3.08
CA LEU A 34 -3.39 -3.40 -2.89
C LEU A 34 -4.80 -3.06 -3.41
N GLY A 35 -5.60 -2.38 -2.58
CA GLY A 35 -7.00 -2.05 -2.90
C GLY A 35 -8.01 -3.10 -2.43
N SER A 36 -7.57 -4.20 -1.82
CA SER A 36 -8.45 -5.20 -1.20
C SER A 36 -9.08 -4.71 0.11
N ASP A 37 -8.52 -3.66 0.72
CA ASP A 37 -8.93 -3.16 2.02
C ASP A 37 -9.58 -1.77 1.94
N LYS A 38 -10.34 -1.41 2.97
CA LYS A 38 -10.91 -0.07 3.11
C LYS A 38 -9.80 0.98 3.20
N GLY A 39 -9.97 2.09 2.48
CA GLY A 39 -8.98 3.17 2.44
C GLY A 39 -7.76 2.85 1.57
N GLU A 40 -7.90 1.91 0.63
CA GLU A 40 -6.90 1.58 -0.37
C GLU A 40 -7.51 1.60 -1.76
N VAL A 41 -6.69 1.94 -2.75
CA VAL A 41 -7.07 1.93 -4.16
C VAL A 41 -5.87 1.51 -4.99
N CYS A 42 -6.10 0.68 -6.01
CA CYS A 42 -5.08 0.24 -6.95
C CYS A 42 -5.65 0.19 -8.36
N PHE A 43 -4.93 0.76 -9.31
CA PHE A 43 -5.21 0.59 -10.72
C PHE A 43 -4.21 -0.41 -11.32
N LEU A 44 -4.73 -1.43 -12.00
CA LEU A 44 -3.98 -2.51 -12.65
C LEU A 44 -4.02 -2.33 -14.18
N PRO A 45 -2.99 -1.69 -14.79
CA PRO A 45 -3.00 -1.33 -16.20
C PRO A 45 -3.15 -2.53 -17.14
N SER A 46 -2.51 -3.66 -16.84
CA SER A 46 -2.61 -4.87 -17.68
C SER A 46 -4.03 -5.42 -17.83
N LYS A 47 -4.90 -5.12 -16.88
CA LYS A 47 -6.28 -5.63 -16.87
C LYS A 47 -7.32 -4.54 -17.14
N GLY A 48 -6.92 -3.26 -17.14
CA GLY A 48 -7.85 -2.14 -17.15
C GLY A 48 -8.78 -2.13 -15.92
N GLU A 49 -8.27 -2.65 -14.80
CA GLU A 49 -9.05 -2.88 -13.57
C GLU A 49 -8.68 -1.89 -12.48
N LEU A 50 -9.68 -1.44 -11.72
CA LEU A 50 -9.51 -0.67 -10.50
C LEU A 50 -10.00 -1.52 -9.32
N LEU A 51 -9.14 -1.69 -8.32
CA LEU A 51 -9.47 -2.29 -7.04
C LEU A 51 -9.69 -1.15 -6.04
N LEU A 52 -10.88 -1.09 -5.45
CA LEU A 52 -11.25 -0.08 -4.47
C LEU A 52 -12.08 -0.73 -3.36
N GLU A 53 -11.54 -0.76 -2.15
CA GLU A 53 -12.22 -1.29 -0.96
C GLU A 53 -12.80 -2.71 -1.19
N ASN A 54 -11.98 -3.63 -1.69
CA ASN A 54 -12.37 -5.00 -2.07
C ASN A 54 -13.36 -5.11 -3.24
N ASN A 55 -13.73 -3.99 -3.87
CA ASN A 55 -14.56 -3.98 -5.05
C ASN A 55 -13.69 -3.88 -6.28
N LYS A 56 -13.99 -4.71 -7.26
CA LYS A 56 -13.35 -4.70 -8.57
C LYS A 56 -14.21 -3.91 -9.55
N TRP A 57 -13.59 -2.97 -10.22
CA TRP A 57 -14.19 -2.12 -11.25
C TRP A 57 -13.40 -2.29 -12.55
N VAL A 58 -14.09 -2.21 -13.68
CA VAL A 58 -13.47 -2.27 -15.00
C VAL A 58 -13.74 -0.94 -15.70
N LEU A 59 -12.70 -0.34 -16.26
CA LEU A 59 -12.86 0.84 -17.09
C LEU A 59 -13.63 0.48 -18.36
N GLN A 60 -14.58 1.34 -18.76
CA GLN A 60 -15.35 1.12 -19.98
C GLN A 60 -14.50 1.32 -21.24
N ASP A 61 -13.56 2.25 -21.18
CA ASP A 61 -12.63 2.58 -22.27
C ASP A 61 -11.22 2.79 -21.68
N PRO A 62 -10.53 1.71 -21.27
CA PRO A 62 -9.19 1.83 -20.70
C PRO A 62 -8.21 2.29 -21.79
N PRO A 63 -7.32 3.26 -21.50
CA PRO A 63 -6.28 3.59 -22.45
C PRO A 63 -5.33 2.40 -22.63
N MET A 64 -4.68 2.31 -23.78
CA MET A 64 -3.71 1.26 -24.06
C MET A 64 -2.37 1.60 -23.40
N PHE A 65 -1.96 0.78 -22.43
CA PHE A 65 -0.69 0.93 -21.71
C PHE A 65 0.44 0.19 -22.41
N LYS A 66 1.62 0.80 -22.51
CA LYS A 66 2.83 0.19 -23.07
C LYS A 66 4.08 0.54 -22.28
N LYS A 67 5.13 -0.24 -22.50
CA LYS A 67 6.48 0.05 -22.02
C LYS A 67 6.91 1.47 -22.40
N GLY A 68 7.42 2.20 -21.42
CA GLY A 68 7.87 3.59 -21.54
C GLY A 68 6.82 4.63 -21.17
N ASP A 69 5.55 4.25 -21.07
CA ASP A 69 4.48 5.17 -20.61
C ASP A 69 4.69 5.60 -19.16
N ILE A 70 4.19 6.80 -18.86
CA ILE A 70 4.18 7.36 -17.51
C ILE A 70 2.77 7.22 -16.94
N LEU A 71 2.64 6.41 -15.90
CA LEU A 71 1.41 6.21 -15.16
C LEU A 71 1.48 7.01 -13.86
N GLN A 72 0.43 7.78 -13.57
CA GLN A 72 0.37 8.68 -12.43
C GLN A 72 -0.83 8.37 -11.56
N CYS A 73 -0.66 8.53 -10.25
CA CYS A 73 -1.73 8.46 -9.28
C CYS A 73 -1.63 9.70 -8.40
N GLY A 74 -2.74 10.42 -8.29
CA GLY A 74 -2.83 11.65 -7.52
C GLY A 74 -4.07 11.70 -6.65
N MET A 75 -4.04 12.61 -5.69
CA MET A 75 -5.12 12.87 -4.77
C MET A 75 -5.36 14.36 -4.62
N LEU A 76 -6.63 14.75 -4.65
CA LEU A 76 -7.14 16.08 -4.35
C LEU A 76 -7.84 16.06 -2.99
N PHE A 77 -7.55 17.03 -2.12
CA PHE A 77 -8.09 17.08 -0.76
C PHE A 77 -9.26 18.08 -0.67
N ALA A 78 -10.45 17.61 -0.26
CA ALA A 78 -11.70 18.40 -0.36
C ALA A 78 -12.01 19.23 0.88
N GLU A 79 -11.65 18.72 2.06
CA GLU A 79 -11.91 19.31 3.37
C GLU A 79 -11.20 18.46 4.44
N GLN A 80 -10.63 19.13 5.43
CA GLN A 80 -9.95 18.47 6.55
C GLN A 80 -10.93 18.34 7.71
N ASP A 81 -11.87 17.39 7.64
CA ASP A 81 -12.51 16.90 8.86
C ASP A 81 -11.43 16.15 9.66
N ARG A 82 -11.42 16.33 10.98
CA ARG A 82 -10.47 15.66 11.88
C ARG A 82 -10.72 14.16 11.92
N VAL A 83 -11.90 13.70 11.54
CA VAL A 83 -12.33 12.29 11.63
C VAL A 83 -12.18 11.56 10.29
N GLU A 84 -12.57 12.17 9.17
CA GLU A 84 -12.46 11.55 7.84
C GLU A 84 -11.98 12.55 6.80
N GLN A 85 -10.87 12.24 6.13
CA GLN A 85 -10.41 13.05 5.01
C GLN A 85 -11.05 12.54 3.74
N LYS A 86 -11.93 13.38 3.18
CA LYS A 86 -12.52 13.15 1.87
C LYS A 86 -11.63 13.74 0.79
N GLY A 87 -11.41 12.96 -0.25
CA GLY A 87 -10.70 13.45 -1.42
C GLY A 87 -11.14 12.73 -2.69
N VAL A 88 -10.50 13.12 -3.77
CA VAL A 88 -10.64 12.46 -5.07
C VAL A 88 -9.28 11.89 -5.43
N VAL A 89 -9.26 10.59 -5.73
CA VAL A 89 -8.11 9.96 -6.37
C VAL A 89 -8.31 10.06 -7.87
N PHE A 90 -7.24 10.39 -8.58
CA PHE A 90 -7.24 10.38 -10.04
C PHE A 90 -6.03 9.63 -10.57
N PHE A 91 -6.19 9.08 -11.76
CA PHE A 91 -5.13 8.42 -12.51
C PHE A 91 -4.95 9.12 -13.85
N ALA A 92 -3.70 9.27 -14.25
CA ALA A 92 -3.34 9.88 -15.52
C ALA A 92 -2.31 9.03 -16.26
N LEU A 93 -2.40 9.04 -17.58
CA LEU A 93 -1.46 8.40 -18.48
C LEU A 93 -0.81 9.50 -19.33
N ASN A 94 0.51 9.62 -19.25
CA ASN A 94 1.27 10.64 -19.97
C ASN A 94 0.67 12.06 -19.77
N ASP A 95 0.42 12.43 -18.51
CA ASP A 95 -0.15 13.71 -18.07
C ASP A 95 -1.61 13.97 -18.52
N GLN A 96 -2.33 12.95 -19.02
CA GLN A 96 -3.75 13.02 -19.33
C GLN A 96 -4.58 12.20 -18.33
N PRO A 97 -5.40 12.84 -17.48
CA PRO A 97 -6.33 12.13 -16.60
C PRO A 97 -7.29 11.25 -17.40
N PHE A 98 -7.43 9.98 -17.01
CA PHE A 98 -8.37 9.05 -17.65
C PHE A 98 -9.39 8.47 -16.66
N PHE A 99 -9.15 8.59 -15.35
CA PHE A 99 -10.07 8.12 -14.34
C PHE A 99 -9.96 8.94 -13.05
N HIS A 100 -11.09 9.14 -12.38
CA HIS A 100 -11.15 9.66 -11.02
C HIS A 100 -12.25 8.98 -10.21
N CYS A 101 -12.06 8.90 -8.91
CA CYS A 101 -13.09 8.45 -7.99
C CYS A 101 -12.97 9.15 -6.64
N ARG A 102 -14.09 9.21 -5.92
CA ARG A 102 -14.06 9.60 -4.51
C ARG A 102 -13.34 8.55 -3.69
N PHE A 103 -12.57 9.03 -2.73
CA PHE A 103 -11.76 8.21 -1.87
C PHE A 103 -11.88 8.67 -0.43
N HIS A 104 -12.16 7.71 0.45
CA HIS A 104 -12.23 7.92 1.89
C HIS A 104 -10.93 7.45 2.52
N MET A 105 -10.16 8.39 3.04
CA MET A 105 -8.95 8.07 3.77
C MET A 105 -9.25 7.73 5.22
N SER A 106 -8.66 6.63 5.69
CA SER A 106 -8.58 6.35 7.12
C SER A 106 -7.62 7.31 7.83
N HIS A 107 -7.72 7.36 9.16
CA HIS A 107 -6.76 8.04 10.01
C HIS A 107 -5.32 7.59 9.68
N GLY A 108 -4.39 8.55 9.59
CA GLY A 108 -2.97 8.26 9.34
C GLY A 108 -2.48 8.55 7.90
N GLY A 109 -3.34 8.99 6.99
CA GLY A 109 -2.92 9.42 5.66
C GLY A 109 -3.07 8.34 4.58
N ALA A 110 -2.88 8.76 3.32
CA ALA A 110 -2.72 7.88 2.17
C ALA A 110 -1.27 7.93 1.70
N TYR A 111 -0.72 6.77 1.35
CA TYR A 111 0.68 6.60 0.97
C TYR A 111 0.78 6.11 -0.46
N PRO A 112 1.68 6.69 -1.29
CA PRO A 112 1.99 6.16 -2.61
C PRO A 112 2.38 4.68 -2.56
N ALA A 113 1.73 3.86 -3.37
CA ALA A 113 2.02 2.43 -3.43
C ALA A 113 2.09 1.93 -4.89
N ILE A 114 2.98 0.98 -5.11
CA ILE A 114 3.20 0.31 -6.40
C ILE A 114 3.04 -1.19 -6.17
N ALA A 115 2.20 -1.84 -6.96
CA ALA A 115 1.91 -3.27 -6.85
C ALA A 115 2.53 -4.03 -8.03
N PHE A 116 3.30 -5.08 -7.75
CA PHE A 116 3.92 -5.92 -8.77
C PHE A 116 3.18 -7.26 -8.83
N SER A 117 2.49 -7.56 -9.94
CA SER A 117 1.62 -8.74 -10.04
C SER A 117 2.25 -9.95 -10.75
N SER A 118 3.41 -9.77 -11.39
CA SER A 118 4.08 -10.82 -12.15
C SER A 118 5.61 -10.79 -11.96
N ALA A 119 6.25 -11.93 -12.22
CA ALA A 119 7.72 -12.00 -12.21
C ALA A 119 8.31 -11.16 -13.35
N GLY A 120 9.40 -10.44 -13.07
CA GLY A 120 10.04 -9.53 -14.03
C GLY A 120 9.33 -8.18 -14.20
N CYS A 121 8.19 -7.98 -13.53
CA CYS A 121 7.51 -6.69 -13.46
C CYS A 121 8.43 -5.62 -12.87
N SER A 122 8.60 -4.50 -13.57
CA SER A 122 9.48 -3.40 -13.14
C SER A 122 8.94 -2.03 -13.50
N ALA A 123 9.22 -1.06 -12.62
CA ALA A 123 8.83 0.33 -12.76
C ALA A 123 9.96 1.25 -12.28
N GLU A 124 10.04 2.44 -12.86
CA GLU A 124 10.92 3.52 -12.37
C GLU A 124 10.06 4.58 -11.68
N LEU A 125 10.31 4.85 -10.40
CA LEU A 125 9.69 5.97 -9.70
C LEU A 125 10.31 7.28 -10.20
N LEU A 126 9.48 8.19 -10.71
CA LEU A 126 9.95 9.46 -11.25
C LEU A 126 10.02 10.51 -10.14
N ASN A 127 11.21 11.09 -9.95
CA ASN A 127 11.46 12.12 -8.92
C ASN A 127 10.95 13.51 -9.32
N THR A 128 10.47 13.68 -10.56
CA THR A 128 9.97 14.97 -11.06
C THR A 128 8.46 14.96 -11.20
N ASN A 129 7.81 15.85 -10.44
CA ASN A 129 6.43 16.23 -10.61
C ASN A 129 6.26 16.96 -11.96
N ARG A 130 5.89 16.21 -13.01
CA ARG A 130 5.63 16.76 -14.34
C ARG A 130 4.15 17.04 -14.61
N SER A 131 3.25 16.59 -13.73
CA SER A 131 1.83 16.81 -13.99
C SER A 131 1.52 18.29 -13.85
N GLN A 132 0.77 18.81 -14.82
CA GLN A 132 0.13 20.09 -14.65
C GLN A 132 -0.83 19.97 -13.45
N PRO A 133 -0.96 21.01 -12.62
CA PRO A 133 -1.97 21.03 -11.57
C PRO A 133 -3.35 20.85 -12.23
N ILE A 134 -4.19 19.98 -11.65
CA ILE A 134 -5.58 19.83 -12.10
C ILE A 134 -6.27 21.19 -12.00
N PRO A 135 -6.92 21.70 -13.08
CA PRO A 135 -7.63 22.96 -13.03
C PRO A 135 -8.67 22.98 -11.89
N GLU A 136 -8.76 24.09 -11.17
CA GLU A 136 -9.60 24.19 -9.96
C GLU A 136 -11.09 23.92 -10.23
N ASN A 137 -11.58 24.28 -11.41
CA ASN A 137 -12.93 23.98 -11.85
C ASN A 137 -13.16 22.46 -12.00
N VAL A 138 -12.19 21.74 -12.56
CA VAL A 138 -12.24 20.27 -12.72
C VAL A 138 -12.16 19.59 -11.35
N ALA A 139 -11.25 20.06 -10.49
CA ALA A 139 -11.14 19.57 -9.12
C ALA A 139 -12.46 19.74 -8.35
N SER A 140 -13.09 20.91 -8.46
CA SER A 140 -14.37 21.18 -7.80
C SER A 140 -15.50 20.31 -8.33
N GLU A 141 -15.55 20.06 -9.63
CA GLU A 141 -16.51 19.15 -10.24
C GLU A 141 -16.36 17.74 -9.67
N TRP A 142 -15.14 17.18 -9.70
CA TRP A 142 -14.87 15.84 -9.19
C TRP A 142 -15.19 15.68 -7.70
N LEU A 143 -14.90 16.70 -6.90
CA LEU A 143 -15.20 16.68 -5.47
C LEU A 143 -16.71 16.64 -5.20
N ASN A 144 -17.53 17.23 -6.06
CA ASN A 144 -18.98 17.26 -5.92
C ASN A 144 -19.68 16.07 -6.59
N GLU A 145 -18.95 15.22 -7.32
CA GLU A 145 -19.50 14.08 -8.02
C GLU A 145 -19.63 12.86 -7.10
N ASP A 146 -20.86 12.33 -6.97
CA ASP A 146 -21.16 11.17 -6.13
C ASP A 146 -20.98 9.83 -6.86
N LYS A 147 -20.73 9.85 -8.18
CA LYS A 147 -20.70 8.65 -9.03
C LYS A 147 -19.29 8.38 -9.54
N MET A 148 -18.92 7.10 -9.66
CA MET A 148 -17.75 6.72 -10.46
C MET A 148 -18.10 6.85 -11.94
N VAL A 149 -17.54 7.84 -12.61
CA VAL A 149 -17.68 8.01 -14.07
C VAL A 149 -16.58 7.26 -14.78
N GLY A 150 -16.92 6.55 -15.87
CA GLY A 150 -15.95 5.83 -16.70
C GLY A 150 -15.60 4.41 -16.23
N ALA A 151 -16.09 3.96 -15.06
CA ALA A 151 -15.95 2.58 -14.60
C ALA A 151 -17.30 1.92 -14.32
N ALA A 152 -17.37 0.61 -14.55
CA ALA A 152 -18.51 -0.21 -14.17
C ALA A 152 -18.09 -1.26 -13.13
N PRO A 153 -18.97 -1.63 -12.17
CA PRO A 153 -18.71 -2.77 -11.30
C PRO A 153 -18.44 -4.01 -12.13
N TYR A 154 -17.40 -4.76 -11.77
CA TYR A 154 -17.10 -6.02 -12.44
C TYR A 154 -18.26 -7.00 -12.26
N LYS A 155 -18.84 -7.44 -13.37
CA LYS A 155 -19.79 -8.55 -13.39
C LYS A 155 -19.03 -9.81 -13.80
N ALA A 156 -18.88 -10.75 -12.88
CA ALA A 156 -18.34 -12.05 -13.23
C ALA A 156 -19.16 -12.67 -14.39
N PRO A 157 -18.54 -13.27 -15.41
CA PRO A 157 -19.25 -13.96 -16.47
C PRO A 157 -20.22 -14.98 -15.85
N GLN A 158 -21.52 -14.86 -16.17
CA GLN A 158 -22.54 -15.77 -15.63
C GLN A 158 -22.50 -17.17 -16.28
N ASP A 159 -21.62 -17.39 -17.26
CA ASP A 159 -21.79 -18.45 -18.26
C ASP A 159 -21.31 -19.86 -17.85
N HIS A 160 -20.89 -20.10 -16.60
CA HIS A 160 -20.47 -21.47 -16.20
C HIS A 160 -20.87 -21.94 -14.79
N MET A 161 -21.84 -21.30 -14.14
CA MET A 161 -22.49 -21.90 -12.97
C MET A 161 -23.69 -22.76 -13.38
N THR A 162 -23.48 -23.75 -14.27
CA THR A 162 -24.38 -24.90 -14.30
C THR A 162 -24.05 -25.78 -13.10
N SER A 163 -24.93 -25.68 -12.11
CA SER A 163 -25.10 -26.58 -10.98
C SER A 163 -24.99 -28.06 -11.38
N ASN A 164 -23.79 -28.63 -11.31
CA ASN A 164 -23.68 -29.96 -10.72
C ASN A 164 -23.86 -29.73 -9.23
N GLY A 165 -24.89 -30.32 -8.62
CA GLY A 165 -25.36 -30.11 -7.24
C GLY A 165 -24.37 -30.49 -6.13
N TYR A 166 -23.08 -30.20 -6.31
CA TYR A 166 -22.14 -30.00 -5.24
C TYR A 166 -22.36 -28.58 -4.75
N THR A 167 -22.94 -28.45 -3.55
CA THR A 167 -22.60 -27.32 -2.70
C THR A 167 -21.08 -27.27 -2.62
N LEU A 168 -20.45 -26.43 -3.44
CA LEU A 168 -19.12 -25.94 -3.17
C LEU A 168 -19.23 -25.28 -1.82
N GLU A 169 -18.88 -26.03 -0.77
CA GLU A 169 -18.61 -25.46 0.53
C GLU A 169 -17.72 -24.27 0.27
N LYS A 170 -18.25 -23.09 0.62
CA LYS A 170 -17.54 -21.82 0.60
C LYS A 170 -16.12 -22.14 1.06
N PRO A 171 -15.07 -21.94 0.23
CA PRO A 171 -13.73 -22.28 0.63
C PRO A 171 -13.50 -21.55 1.95
N SER A 172 -13.48 -22.33 3.03
CA SER A 172 -13.00 -21.87 4.30
C SER A 172 -11.53 -21.65 4.02
N TYR A 173 -11.18 -20.41 3.69
CA TYR A 173 -9.80 -19.96 3.76
C TYR A 173 -9.43 -20.14 5.23
N GLY A 174 -8.96 -21.34 5.56
CA GLY A 174 -8.31 -21.62 6.81
C GLY A 174 -7.20 -20.59 6.91
N ASN A 175 -7.26 -19.77 7.95
CA ASN A 175 -6.23 -18.80 8.34
C ASN A 175 -4.89 -19.48 8.70
N GLU A 176 -4.52 -20.58 8.04
CA GLU A 176 -3.29 -21.32 8.31
C GLU A 176 -2.05 -20.50 7.92
N GLY A 177 -2.17 -19.59 6.93
CA GLY A 177 -1.11 -18.64 6.60
C GLY A 177 -0.86 -17.60 7.70
N GLY A 178 -1.93 -17.10 8.34
CA GLY A 178 -1.82 -16.13 9.42
C GLY A 178 -1.18 -16.73 10.68
N VAL A 179 -1.50 -17.99 11.00
CA VAL A 179 -0.91 -18.69 12.16
C VAL A 179 0.60 -18.84 11.98
N VAL A 180 1.08 -19.20 10.78
CA VAL A 180 2.52 -19.33 10.52
C VAL A 180 3.24 -17.99 10.68
N VAL A 181 2.68 -16.90 10.14
CA VAL A 181 3.28 -15.56 10.28
C VAL A 181 3.32 -15.12 11.74
N ILE A 182 2.24 -15.34 12.50
CA ILE A 182 2.19 -14.99 13.93
C ILE A 182 3.23 -15.80 14.73
N VAL A 183 3.37 -17.10 14.45
CA VAL A 183 4.36 -17.96 15.12
C VAL A 183 5.79 -17.48 14.81
N VAL A 184 6.09 -17.15 13.56
CA VAL A 184 7.42 -16.64 13.17
C VAL A 184 7.72 -15.31 13.87
N VAL A 185 6.77 -14.38 13.91
CA VAL A 185 6.95 -13.08 14.59
C VAL A 185 7.20 -13.28 16.09
N ILE A 186 6.45 -14.16 16.76
CA ILE A 186 6.65 -14.46 18.18
C ILE A 186 8.05 -15.05 18.42
N VAL A 187 8.49 -16.00 17.58
CA VAL A 187 9.83 -16.59 17.70
C VAL A 187 10.91 -15.54 17.55
N VAL A 188 10.81 -14.65 16.56
CA VAL A 188 11.78 -13.56 16.36
C VAL A 188 11.82 -12.62 17.57
N VAL A 189 10.67 -12.22 18.10
CA VAL A 189 10.61 -11.37 19.29
C VAL A 189 11.25 -12.04 20.50
N VAL A 190 10.99 -13.33 20.73
CA VAL A 190 11.60 -14.09 21.82
C VAL A 190 13.13 -14.15 21.67
N VAL A 191 13.63 -14.41 20.46
CA VAL A 191 15.07 -14.42 20.19
C VAL A 191 15.70 -13.06 20.48
N VAL A 192 15.08 -11.97 20.04
CA VAL A 192 15.58 -10.61 20.31
C VAL A 192 15.63 -10.33 21.82
N VAL A 193 14.58 -10.69 22.57
CA VAL A 193 14.55 -10.50 24.03
C VAL A 193 15.66 -11.30 24.72
N VAL A 194 15.89 -12.55 24.32
CA VAL A 194 16.98 -13.38 24.87
C VAL A 194 18.35 -12.74 24.59
N VAL A 195 18.58 -12.25 23.37
CA VAL A 195 19.83 -11.56 23.01
C VAL A 195 20.05 -10.32 23.89
N VAL A 196 19.02 -9.50 24.10
CA VAL A 196 19.10 -8.31 24.95
C VAL A 196 19.45 -8.69 26.40
N ILE A 197 18.82 -9.73 26.96
CA ILE A 197 19.13 -10.21 28.33
C ILE A 197 20.59 -10.65 28.44
N VAL A 198 21.11 -11.38 27.44
CA VAL A 198 22.52 -11.82 27.42
C VAL A 198 23.47 -10.62 27.38
N VAL A 199 23.20 -9.62 26.54
CA VAL A 199 24.01 -8.40 26.44
C VAL A 199 24.04 -7.64 27.78
N VAL A 200 22.89 -7.50 28.44
CA VAL A 200 22.81 -6.86 29.76
C VAL A 200 23.60 -7.64 30.81
N ALA A 201 23.48 -8.97 30.84
CA ALA A 201 24.22 -9.81 31.79
C ALA A 201 25.74 -9.67 31.60
N VAL A 202 26.22 -9.68 30.34
CA VAL A 202 27.64 -9.46 30.02
C VAL A 202 28.10 -8.08 30.49
N ALA A 203 27.32 -7.03 30.23
CA ALA A 203 27.65 -5.68 30.67
C ALA A 203 27.79 -5.58 32.21
N VAL A 204 26.88 -6.22 32.97
CA VAL A 204 26.96 -6.27 34.43
C VAL A 204 28.22 -7.00 34.90
N ILE A 205 28.57 -8.13 34.29
CA ILE A 205 29.79 -8.87 34.62
C ILE A 205 31.04 -7.99 34.39
N VAL A 206 31.11 -7.29 33.26
CA VAL A 206 32.22 -6.38 32.96
C VAL A 206 32.34 -5.28 34.02
N VAL A 207 31.22 -4.67 34.43
CA VAL A 207 31.23 -3.65 35.50
C VAL A 207 31.74 -4.22 36.81
N VAL A 208 31.27 -5.41 37.21
CA VAL A 208 31.74 -6.08 38.44
C VAL A 208 33.24 -6.35 38.38
N VAL A 209 33.74 -6.86 37.25
CA VAL A 209 35.18 -7.10 37.06
C VAL A 209 35.98 -5.80 37.18
N VAL A 210 35.53 -4.72 36.55
CA VAL A 210 36.19 -3.41 36.65
C VAL A 210 36.22 -2.92 38.10
N VAL A 211 35.10 -3.02 38.83
CA VAL A 211 35.05 -2.64 40.25
C VAL A 211 36.02 -3.45 41.09
N VAL A 212 36.06 -4.78 40.91
CA VAL A 212 36.99 -5.66 41.63
C VAL A 212 38.43 -5.28 41.33
N VAL A 213 38.79 -5.05 40.06
CA VAL A 213 40.14 -4.61 39.67
C VAL A 213 40.51 -3.29 40.34
N VAL A 214 39.61 -2.31 40.35
CA VAL A 214 39.85 -1.01 41.01
C VAL A 214 40.08 -1.19 42.50
N VAL A 215 39.27 -2.01 43.19
CA VAL A 215 39.43 -2.28 44.63
C VAL A 215 40.79 -2.91 44.91
N VAL A 216 41.17 -3.95 44.15
CA VAL A 216 42.47 -4.63 44.31
C VAL A 216 43.64 -3.67 44.10
N VAL A 217 43.58 -2.83 43.06
CA VAL A 217 44.62 -1.82 42.80
C VAL A 217 44.74 -0.83 43.97
N VAL A 218 43.61 -0.36 44.51
CA VAL A 218 43.60 0.56 45.66
C VAL A 218 44.18 -0.08 46.91
N GLU A 219 43.92 -1.37 47.16
CA GLU A 219 44.52 -2.10 48.30
C GLU A 219 46.03 -2.28 48.13
N VAL A 220 46.49 -2.67 46.94
CA VAL A 220 47.93 -2.85 46.64
C VAL A 220 48.71 -1.54 46.77
N VAL A 221 48.14 -0.42 46.34
CA VAL A 221 48.81 0.90 46.44
C VAL A 221 48.91 1.41 47.89
N LYS A 222 48.05 0.91 48.79
CA LYS A 222 48.06 1.28 50.21
C LYS A 222 48.98 0.43 51.08
N ALA A 223 49.35 -0.77 50.61
CA ALA A 223 50.23 -1.71 51.30
C ALA A 223 51.70 -1.36 51.08
#